data_AF-A0A914YWT9-F1
#
_entry.id   AF-A0A914YWT9-F1
#
_cell.length_a   1.000
_cell.length_b   1.000
_cell.length_c   1.000
_cell.angle_alpha   90.00
_cell.angle_beta   90.00
_cell.angle_gamma   90.00
#
_symmetry.space_group_name_H-M   'P 1'
#
loop_
_entity.id
_entity.type
_entity.pdbx_description
1 polymer ?
#
loop_
_entity_poly.entity_id
_entity_poly.type
_entity_poly.pdbx_seq_one_letter_code
_entity_poly.pdbx_strand_id
1 'polypeptide(L)'
;MAPRKNYIPKEATQQNEFLKKYPEYDGRGIKIAIMDSDIVDNGLPGFQKTSDGLPKINEWFGKPMVPVETSKIVERSDKDFIVGLTGRRLIIPSKWKNPSDKWHLGKVQFDRIFDYKEERGDEVRFILKNNS
;
A
#
# COMPACT_ATOMS: atom_id res chain seq x y z
N MET A 1 19.61 15.14 -5.40
CA MET A 1 18.45 14.81 -6.26
C MET A 1 17.94 16.10 -6.88
N ALA A 2 18.02 16.26 -8.20
CA ALA A 2 17.44 17.43 -8.88
C ALA A 2 15.90 17.40 -8.75
N PRO A 3 15.23 18.55 -8.62
CA PRO A 3 13.77 18.59 -8.55
C PRO A 3 13.18 17.98 -9.83
N ARG A 4 12.24 17.04 -9.68
CA ARG A 4 11.55 16.30 -10.76
C ARG A 4 10.60 17.20 -11.58
N LYS A 5 11.10 18.33 -12.09
CA LYS A 5 10.29 19.34 -12.79
C LYS A 5 10.04 19.00 -14.27
N ASN A 6 10.75 18.01 -14.83
CA ASN A 6 10.88 17.84 -16.28
C ASN A 6 10.35 16.52 -16.88
N TYR A 7 9.64 15.67 -16.13
CA TYR A 7 9.11 14.42 -16.70
C TYR A 7 7.83 14.62 -17.52
N ILE A 8 7.10 15.72 -17.29
CA ILE A 8 5.87 16.05 -18.02
C ILE A 8 6.01 17.53 -18.44
N PRO A 9 6.26 17.83 -19.73
CA PRO A 9 6.37 19.22 -20.20
C PRO A 9 5.02 19.92 -20.10
N LYS A 10 4.88 20.81 -19.11
CA LYS A 10 3.63 21.57 -18.86
C LYS A 10 3.55 22.84 -19.69
N GLU A 11 4.70 23.32 -20.16
CA GLU A 11 4.85 24.51 -20.98
C GLU A 11 4.24 24.28 -22.37
N ALA A 12 4.51 23.10 -22.96
CA ALA A 12 3.98 22.74 -24.28
C ALA A 12 2.46 22.68 -24.32
N THR A 13 1.82 22.28 -23.21
CA THR A 13 0.36 22.19 -23.09
C THR A 13 -0.30 23.48 -22.59
N GLN A 14 0.49 24.51 -22.26
CA GLN A 14 0.01 25.77 -21.68
C GLN A 14 -0.84 25.58 -20.41
N GLN A 15 -0.68 24.44 -19.71
CA GLN A 15 -1.49 24.08 -18.54
C GLN A 15 -1.44 25.18 -17.46
N ASN A 16 -0.25 25.75 -17.24
CA ASN A 16 -0.05 26.80 -16.24
C ASN A 16 -0.81 28.09 -16.60
N GLU A 17 -0.81 28.50 -17.87
CA GLU A 17 -1.53 29.71 -18.31
C GLU A 17 -3.05 29.51 -18.23
N PHE A 18 -3.53 28.32 -18.57
CA PHE A 18 -4.94 27.97 -18.43
C PHE A 18 -5.40 28.08 -16.96
N LEU A 19 -4.64 27.51 -16.01
CA LEU A 19 -4.97 27.58 -14.59
C LEU A 19 -4.82 28.99 -13.99
N LYS A 20 -3.90 29.83 -14.49
CA LYS A 20 -3.85 31.24 -14.08
C LYS A 20 -5.14 31.98 -14.44
N LYS A 21 -5.72 31.69 -15.61
CA LYS A 21 -6.97 32.30 -16.07
C LYS A 21 -8.20 31.71 -15.39
N TYR A 22 -8.18 30.41 -15.09
CA TYR A 22 -9.28 29.69 -14.44
C TYR A 22 -8.76 28.88 -13.23
N PRO A 23 -8.54 29.54 -12.07
CA PRO A 23 -7.90 28.91 -10.91
C PRO A 23 -8.65 27.70 -10.34
N GLU A 24 -9.96 27.66 -10.52
CA GLU A 24 -10.84 26.61 -10.01
C GLU A 24 -10.92 25.39 -10.93
N TYR A 25 -10.29 25.44 -12.11
CA TYR A 25 -10.38 24.40 -13.15
C TYR A 25 -9.19 23.42 -13.04
N ASP A 26 -8.82 23.09 -11.80
CA ASP A 26 -7.68 22.24 -11.44
C ASP A 26 -8.06 20.75 -11.30
N GLY A 27 -9.32 20.41 -11.59
CA GLY A 27 -9.86 19.06 -11.49
C GLY A 27 -10.48 18.72 -10.13
N ARG A 28 -10.58 19.68 -9.19
CA ARG A 28 -11.33 19.47 -7.93
C ARG A 28 -12.76 18.99 -8.20
N GLY A 29 -13.21 18.04 -7.40
CA GLY A 29 -14.54 17.42 -7.57
C GLY A 29 -14.66 16.39 -8.71
N ILE A 30 -13.63 16.19 -9.53
CA ILE A 30 -13.62 15.20 -10.60
C ILE A 30 -12.85 13.94 -10.16
N LYS A 31 -13.41 12.76 -10.45
CA LYS A 31 -12.75 11.46 -10.22
C LYS A 31 -12.35 10.85 -11.56
N ILE A 32 -11.12 10.36 -11.64
CA ILE A 32 -10.58 9.67 -12.82
C ILE A 32 -10.21 8.25 -12.39
N ALA A 33 -10.64 7.25 -13.17
CA ALA A 33 -10.18 5.88 -13.03
C ALA A 33 -9.02 5.63 -14.00
N ILE A 34 -7.91 5.09 -13.49
CA ILE A 34 -6.73 4.73 -14.29
C ILE A 34 -6.64 3.21 -14.32
N MET A 35 -6.63 2.64 -15.52
CA MET A 35 -6.41 1.21 -15.73
C MET A 35 -5.01 1.03 -16.31
N ASP A 36 -4.07 0.68 -15.44
CA ASP A 36 -2.66 0.54 -15.77
C ASP A 36 -2.05 -0.58 -14.89
N SER A 37 -1.05 -1.30 -15.40
CA SER A 37 -0.36 -2.36 -14.66
C SER A 37 0.61 -1.82 -13.62
N ASP A 38 1.10 -0.59 -13.82
CA ASP A 38 2.31 -0.09 -13.18
C ASP A 38 2.05 1.06 -12.19
N ILE A 39 0.89 1.10 -11.52
CA ILE A 39 0.69 2.05 -10.41
C ILE A 39 1.53 1.60 -9.20
N VAL A 40 2.81 1.93 -9.29
CA VAL A 40 3.82 1.60 -8.30
C VAL A 40 4.19 2.92 -7.61
N ASP A 41 3.79 2.98 -6.35
CA ASP A 41 4.17 3.94 -5.32
C ASP A 41 3.18 5.10 -5.05
N ASN A 42 2.10 4.77 -4.32
CA ASN A 42 1.23 5.73 -3.64
C ASN A 42 1.99 6.63 -2.64
N GLY A 43 3.27 6.37 -2.34
CA GLY A 43 4.12 7.22 -1.49
C GLY A 43 4.71 8.43 -2.20
N LEU A 44 4.51 8.56 -3.52
CA LEU A 44 5.02 9.70 -4.27
C LEU A 44 4.33 11.01 -3.83
N PRO A 45 5.08 12.12 -3.65
CA PRO A 45 4.52 13.39 -3.17
C PRO A 45 3.34 13.92 -4.01
N GLY A 46 3.36 13.67 -5.33
CA GLY A 46 2.31 14.10 -6.26
C GLY A 46 0.99 13.32 -6.18
N PHE A 47 0.96 12.23 -5.41
CA PHE A 47 -0.21 11.34 -5.24
C PHE A 47 -0.78 11.38 -3.82
N GLN A 48 -0.27 12.25 -2.94
CA GLN A 48 -0.73 12.33 -1.55
C GLN A 48 -2.08 13.04 -1.43
N LYS A 49 -2.13 14.29 -1.88
CA LYS A 49 -3.28 15.18 -1.66
C LYS A 49 -3.70 15.90 -2.94
N THR A 50 -5.00 16.18 -3.04
CA THR A 50 -5.60 17.08 -4.02
C THR A 50 -5.36 18.54 -3.63
N SER A 51 -5.74 19.49 -4.49
CA SER A 51 -5.61 20.93 -4.22
C SER A 51 -6.48 21.41 -3.06
N ASP A 52 -7.58 20.72 -2.77
CA ASP A 52 -8.47 20.92 -1.62
C ASP A 52 -8.09 20.08 -0.39
N GLY A 53 -6.94 19.41 -0.42
CA GLY A 53 -6.35 18.74 0.75
C GLY A 53 -6.89 17.33 1.04
N LEU A 54 -7.77 16.80 0.20
CA LEU A 54 -8.29 15.45 0.28
C LEU A 54 -7.26 14.42 -0.23
N PRO A 55 -7.37 13.13 0.18
CA PRO A 55 -6.56 12.07 -0.41
C PRO A 55 -6.76 12.02 -1.94
N LYS A 56 -5.66 11.92 -2.69
CA LYS A 56 -5.73 11.91 -4.16
C LYS A 56 -6.05 10.53 -4.75
N ILE A 57 -5.67 9.47 -4.05
CA ILE A 57 -6.03 8.08 -4.40
C ILE A 57 -6.96 7.59 -3.30
N ASN A 58 -8.23 7.40 -3.64
CA ASN A 58 -9.25 6.93 -2.70
C ASN A 58 -9.38 5.41 -2.71
N GLU A 59 -9.21 4.80 -3.89
CA GLU A 59 -9.46 3.38 -4.10
C GLU A 59 -8.41 2.80 -5.04
N TRP A 60 -8.03 1.55 -4.78
CA TRP A 60 -7.17 0.76 -5.64
C TRP A 60 -7.76 -0.65 -5.75
N PHE A 61 -8.08 -1.05 -6.97
CA PHE A 61 -8.46 -2.41 -7.31
C PHE A 61 -7.29 -3.08 -8.03
N GLY A 62 -6.84 -4.21 -7.50
CA GLY A 62 -5.75 -4.97 -8.09
C GLY A 62 -5.65 -6.36 -7.49
N LYS A 63 -5.25 -7.32 -8.30
CA LYS A 63 -4.84 -8.62 -7.78
C LYS A 63 -3.48 -8.43 -7.10
N PRO A 64 -3.27 -8.90 -5.85
CA PRO A 64 -1.95 -8.86 -5.25
C PRO A 64 -0.96 -9.62 -6.15
N MET A 65 0.21 -9.02 -6.38
CA MET A 65 1.27 -9.64 -7.19
C MET A 65 1.62 -11.03 -6.65
N VAL A 66 1.61 -11.17 -5.32
CA VAL A 66 1.83 -12.43 -4.62
C VAL A 66 0.64 -12.70 -3.71
N PRO A 67 -0.28 -13.60 -4.11
CA PRO A 67 -1.40 -13.95 -3.25
C PRO A 67 -0.89 -14.68 -2.00
N VAL A 68 -1.36 -14.25 -0.83
CA VAL A 68 -1.10 -14.91 0.45
C VAL A 68 -2.42 -15.48 0.96
N GLU A 69 -2.47 -16.79 1.14
CA GLU A 69 -3.60 -17.46 1.79
C GLU A 69 -3.59 -17.08 3.28
N THR A 70 -4.73 -16.58 3.81
CA THR A 70 -4.87 -16.13 5.20
C THR A 70 -6.13 -16.67 5.92
N SER A 71 -6.72 -17.74 5.40
CA SER A 71 -7.88 -18.43 5.96
C SER A 71 -7.62 -19.07 7.32
N LYS A 72 -6.35 -19.34 7.66
CA LYS A 72 -6.01 -19.93 8.95
C LYS A 72 -6.17 -18.88 10.05
N ILE A 73 -7.16 -19.11 10.90
CA ILE A 73 -7.41 -18.31 12.09
C ILE A 73 -6.71 -18.96 13.28
N VAL A 74 -5.99 -18.16 14.06
CA VAL A 74 -5.43 -18.55 15.35
C VAL A 74 -5.88 -17.60 16.44
N GLU A 75 -5.96 -18.14 17.64
CA GLU A 75 -6.10 -17.36 18.87
C GLU A 75 -4.72 -17.14 19.50
N ARG A 76 -4.63 -16.15 20.38
CA ARG A 76 -3.40 -15.87 21.12
C ARG A 76 -3.04 -17.03 22.04
N SER A 77 -1.83 -17.54 21.88
CA SER A 77 -1.26 -18.46 22.87
C SER A 77 -0.82 -17.71 24.13
N ASP A 78 -0.44 -16.44 23.99
CA ASP A 78 -0.07 -15.51 25.07
C ASP A 78 -0.43 -14.08 24.67
N LYS A 79 -0.47 -13.13 25.61
CA LYS A 79 -0.83 -11.72 25.37
C LYS A 79 0.02 -11.06 24.29
N ASP A 80 1.27 -11.50 24.16
CA ASP A 80 2.27 -10.82 23.33
C ASP A 80 2.61 -11.55 22.02
N PHE A 81 2.21 -12.82 21.86
CA PHE A 81 2.56 -13.59 20.66
C PHE A 81 1.53 -14.63 20.22
N ILE A 82 1.58 -14.94 18.93
CA ILE A 82 0.87 -16.07 18.30
C ILE A 82 1.89 -17.04 17.70
N VAL A 83 1.53 -18.33 17.64
CA VAL A 83 2.33 -19.34 16.94
C VAL A 83 1.98 -19.31 15.46
N GLY A 84 2.96 -19.01 14.63
CA GLY A 84 2.83 -18.95 13.18
C GLY A 84 2.69 -20.34 12.53
N LEU A 85 2.39 -20.38 11.23
CA LEU A 85 2.22 -21.63 10.46
C LEU A 85 3.47 -22.52 10.40
N THR A 86 4.63 -21.97 10.72
CA THR A 86 5.92 -22.68 10.78
C THR A 86 6.33 -23.06 12.21
N GLY A 87 5.46 -22.84 13.19
CA GLY A 87 5.75 -23.06 14.62
C GLY A 87 6.54 -21.93 15.30
N ARG A 88 6.99 -20.91 14.54
CA ARG A 88 7.70 -19.75 15.09
C ARG A 88 6.76 -18.80 15.83
N ARG A 89 7.27 -18.12 16.87
CA ARG A 89 6.52 -17.07 17.58
C ARG A 89 6.50 -15.78 16.76
N LEU A 90 5.30 -15.21 16.60
CA LEU A 90 5.07 -13.92 15.96
C LEU A 90 4.62 -12.93 17.03
N ILE A 91 5.42 -11.89 17.27
CA ILE A 91 5.14 -10.88 18.29
C ILE A 91 4.06 -9.93 17.76
N ILE A 92 3.03 -9.69 18.56
CA ILE A 92 1.97 -8.75 18.23
C ILE A 92 2.31 -7.39 18.86
N PRO A 93 2.45 -6.31 18.06
CA PRO A 93 2.69 -4.99 18.62
C PRO A 93 1.59 -4.58 19.60
N SER A 94 1.97 -4.10 20.78
CA SER A 94 1.02 -3.70 21.85
C SER A 94 0.00 -2.64 21.41
N LYS A 95 0.35 -1.81 20.42
CA LYS A 95 -0.54 -0.80 19.81
C LYS A 95 -1.69 -1.40 18.97
N TRP A 96 -1.67 -2.68 18.61
CA TRP A 96 -2.70 -3.30 17.78
C TRP A 96 -3.90 -3.74 18.63
N LYS A 97 -5.06 -3.12 18.38
CA LYS A 97 -6.34 -3.45 19.03
C LYS A 97 -7.20 -4.37 18.15
N ASN A 98 -7.27 -5.67 18.44
CA ASN A 98 -8.16 -6.60 17.74
C ASN A 98 -9.29 -7.04 18.70
N PRO A 99 -10.52 -6.49 18.58
CA PRO A 99 -11.62 -6.81 19.50
C PRO A 99 -12.03 -8.27 19.49
N SER A 100 -11.88 -8.94 18.34
CA SER A 100 -12.27 -10.34 18.16
C SER A 100 -11.24 -11.35 18.70
N ASP A 101 -10.01 -10.90 18.92
CA ASP A 101 -8.81 -11.70 19.17
C ASP A 101 -8.58 -12.87 18.18
N LYS A 102 -9.24 -12.85 17.02
CA LYS A 102 -9.03 -13.79 15.92
C LYS A 102 -7.97 -13.23 14.97
N TRP A 103 -6.89 -13.97 14.77
CA TRP A 103 -5.74 -13.56 13.96
C TRP A 103 -5.64 -14.40 12.70
N HIS A 104 -5.62 -13.74 11.55
CA HIS A 104 -5.48 -14.40 10.25
C HIS A 104 -4.00 -14.55 9.91
N LEU A 105 -3.57 -15.80 9.73
CA LEU A 105 -2.19 -16.14 9.43
C LEU A 105 -2.04 -16.53 7.97
N GLY A 106 -1.02 -15.97 7.34
CA GLY A 106 -0.53 -16.41 6.04
C GLY A 106 0.95 -16.69 6.03
N LYS A 107 1.39 -17.43 5.01
CA LYS A 107 2.79 -17.68 4.71
C LYS A 107 3.05 -17.44 3.24
N VAL A 108 4.26 -16.99 2.93
CA VAL A 108 4.70 -16.69 1.58
C VAL A 108 6.20 -16.82 1.53
N GLN A 109 6.70 -17.43 0.46
CA GLN A 109 8.13 -17.62 0.26
C GLN A 109 8.76 -16.29 -0.14
N PHE A 110 9.96 -16.02 0.39
CA PHE A 110 10.64 -14.73 0.22
C PHE A 110 10.96 -14.41 -1.23
N ASP A 111 11.42 -15.42 -1.97
CA ASP A 111 11.73 -15.40 -3.41
C ASP A 111 10.53 -14.99 -4.28
N ARG A 112 9.29 -15.14 -3.78
CA ARG A 112 8.09 -14.71 -4.50
C ARG A 112 7.80 -13.22 -4.32
N ILE A 113 8.28 -12.60 -3.24
CA ILE A 113 7.98 -11.20 -2.88
C ILE A 113 9.02 -10.23 -3.43
N PHE A 114 10.27 -10.64 -3.42
CA PHE A 114 11.36 -9.85 -3.94
C PHE A 114 12.05 -10.64 -5.05
N ASP A 115 12.27 -10.00 -6.20
CA ASP A 115 13.07 -10.57 -7.30
C ASP A 115 14.59 -10.56 -6.96
N TYR A 116 14.92 -10.75 -5.68
CA TYR A 116 16.25 -10.61 -5.13
C TYR A 116 16.85 -11.99 -4.92
N LYS A 117 17.69 -12.42 -5.87
CA LYS A 117 18.49 -13.63 -5.77
C LYS A 117 19.78 -13.35 -5.00
N GLU A 118 19.73 -13.38 -3.68
CA GLU A 118 20.96 -13.50 -2.89
C GLU A 118 20.70 -14.40 -1.68
N GLU A 119 21.65 -15.31 -1.42
CA GLU A 119 21.57 -16.43 -0.48
C GLU A 119 21.40 -15.97 0.98
N ARG A 120 20.18 -15.61 1.40
CA ARG A 120 19.83 -15.38 2.82
C ARG A 120 18.37 -15.72 3.14
N GLY A 121 18.15 -16.93 3.68
CA GLY A 121 17.09 -17.29 4.63
C GLY A 121 15.65 -16.87 4.28
N ASP A 122 14.97 -17.71 3.51
CA ASP A 122 13.90 -17.37 2.56
C ASP A 122 12.44 -17.26 3.07
N GLU A 123 12.09 -16.48 4.09
CA GLU A 123 10.64 -16.23 4.39
C GLU A 123 10.28 -14.82 4.91
N VAL A 124 9.41 -14.09 4.19
CA VAL A 124 8.72 -12.87 4.69
C VAL A 124 7.42 -13.26 5.39
N ARG A 125 7.05 -12.54 6.45
CA ARG A 125 5.95 -12.90 7.36
C ARG A 125 4.97 -11.75 7.48
N PHE A 126 3.67 -12.04 7.41
CA PHE A 126 2.62 -11.05 7.55
C PHE A 126 1.62 -11.49 8.62
N ILE A 127 1.22 -10.56 9.49
CA ILE A 127 0.09 -10.71 10.40
C ILE A 127 -0.96 -9.73 9.90
N LEU A 128 -2.11 -10.23 9.46
CA LEU A 128 -3.25 -9.37 9.13
C LEU A 128 -4.14 -9.24 10.35
N LYS A 129 -4.33 -7.99 10.78
CA LYS A 129 -5.24 -7.61 11.83
C LYS A 129 -6.65 -7.50 11.24
N ASN A 130 -7.61 -8.22 11.82
CA ASN A 130 -9.02 -7.96 11.51
C ASN A 130 -9.46 -6.69 12.26
N ASN A 131 -9.92 -5.67 11.52
CA ASN A 131 -10.42 -4.40 12.05
C ASN A 131 -11.96 -4.39 12.04
N SER A 132 -12.59 -5.52 12.37
CA SER A 132 -14.03 -5.51 12.69
C SER A 132 -14.28 -4.73 13.97
#